data_AF-A0A349PMQ0-F1
#
_entry.id   AF-A0A349PMQ0-F1
#
_cell.length_a   1.000
_cell.length_b   1.000
_cell.length_c   1.000
_cell.angle_alpha   90.00
_cell.angle_beta   90.00
_cell.angle_gamma   90.00
#
_symmetry.space_group_name_H-M   'P 1'
#
loop_
_entity.id
_entity.type
_entity.pdbx_description
1 polymer ?
#
loop_
_entity_poly.entity_id
_entity_poly.type
_entity_poly.pdbx_seq_one_letter_code
_entity_poly.pdbx_strand_id
1 'polypeptide(L)'
;MQIFFTQEFIDEVTLISKANSHSDCELSLIHSIFNKNIDEIKNTGTKRLGGDPNKNPFLRKRIETSNSGKSSGYRLYLWVFYFENNIYLLYIHPKTGRRSGTNLTPEKQKELVKTFKENRDNNTFIRTELNNKNKIVNAITKEEIF
;
A
#
# COMPACT_ATOMS: atom_id res chain seq x y z
N MET A 1 4.87 12.99 -8.63
CA MET A 1 4.30 12.00 -7.71
C MET A 1 5.43 11.12 -7.18
N GLN A 2 5.60 11.06 -5.87
CA GLN A 2 6.54 10.13 -5.22
C GLN A 2 5.74 9.11 -4.39
N ILE A 3 6.29 7.91 -4.25
CA ILE A 3 5.67 6.81 -3.50
C ILE A 3 6.56 6.49 -2.31
N PHE A 4 5.96 6.45 -1.12
CA PHE A 4 6.63 6.26 0.15
C PHE A 4 6.04 5.08 0.90
N PHE A 5 6.89 4.26 1.51
CA PHE A 5 6.50 3.15 2.37
C PHE A 5 6.86 3.42 3.83
N THR A 6 6.07 2.89 4.75
CA THR A 6 6.50 2.65 6.13
C THR A 6 7.25 1.32 6.21
N GLN A 7 8.05 1.13 7.26
CA GLN A 7 8.68 -0.17 7.52
C GLN A 7 7.62 -1.28 7.70
N GLU A 8 6.54 -0.98 8.42
CA GLU A 8 5.46 -1.94 8.64
C GLU A 8 4.81 -2.40 7.32
N PHE A 9 4.64 -1.49 6.35
CA PHE A 9 4.14 -1.86 5.03
C PHE A 9 5.07 -2.87 4.33
N ILE A 10 6.39 -2.64 4.40
CA ILE A 10 7.39 -3.52 3.80
C ILE A 10 7.37 -4.91 4.44
N ASP A 11 7.30 -4.95 5.77
CA ASP A 11 7.28 -6.18 6.53
C ASP A 11 6.05 -7.03 6.17
N GLU A 12 4.87 -6.40 6.06
CA GLU A 12 3.63 -7.08 5.69
C GLU A 12 3.63 -7.57 4.24
N VAL A 13 4.13 -6.78 3.28
CA VAL A 13 4.28 -7.26 1.89
C VAL A 13 5.22 -8.47 1.86
N THR A 14 6.39 -8.38 2.49
CA THR A 14 7.35 -9.49 2.57
C THR A 14 6.72 -10.74 3.17
N LEU A 15 5.93 -10.57 4.23
CA LEU A 15 5.25 -11.64 4.94
C LEU A 15 4.11 -12.26 4.11
N ILE A 16 3.39 -11.46 3.31
CA ILE A 16 2.34 -11.89 2.39
C ILE A 16 2.96 -12.63 1.19
N SER A 17 4.01 -12.09 0.58
CA SER A 17 4.68 -12.66 -0.61
C SER A 17 5.27 -14.06 -0.37
N LYS A 18 5.58 -14.41 0.88
CA LYS A 18 6.01 -15.77 1.26
C LYS A 18 4.93 -16.83 1.04
N ALA A 19 3.65 -16.46 0.97
CA ALA A 19 2.59 -17.39 0.64
C ALA A 19 2.49 -17.54 -0.89
N ASN A 20 2.52 -18.77 -1.42
CA ASN A 20 2.40 -19.04 -2.85
C ASN A 20 1.19 -18.38 -3.52
N SER A 21 0.09 -18.20 -2.78
CA SER A 21 -1.12 -17.55 -3.28
C SER A 21 -1.01 -16.03 -3.44
N HIS A 22 0.10 -15.42 -3.01
CA HIS A 22 0.35 -13.98 -3.01
C HIS A 22 1.79 -13.64 -3.46
N SER A 23 2.48 -14.55 -4.14
CA SER A 23 3.87 -14.35 -4.59
C SER A 23 4.03 -13.23 -5.63
N ASP A 24 2.94 -12.82 -6.28
CA ASP A 24 2.85 -11.72 -7.24
C ASP A 24 2.43 -10.39 -6.60
N CYS A 25 2.56 -10.25 -5.27
CA CYS A 25 2.15 -9.05 -4.53
C CYS A 25 2.90 -7.79 -5.01
N GLU A 26 4.22 -7.90 -5.21
CA GLU A 26 5.03 -6.82 -5.77
C GLU A 26 4.51 -6.41 -7.16
N LEU A 27 4.30 -7.37 -8.07
CA LEU A 27 3.80 -7.09 -9.41
C LEU A 27 2.42 -6.42 -9.39
N SER A 28 1.56 -6.86 -8.47
CA SER A 28 0.22 -6.27 -8.27
C SER A 28 0.31 -4.82 -7.77
N LEU A 29 1.27 -4.52 -6.87
CA LEU A 29 1.56 -3.15 -6.41
C LEU A 29 2.06 -2.27 -7.55
N ILE A 30 2.99 -2.77 -8.37
CA ILE A 30 3.53 -2.06 -9.52
C ILE A 30 2.40 -1.68 -10.48
N HIS A 31 1.57 -2.65 -10.86
CA HIS A 31 0.46 -2.43 -11.78
C HIS A 31 -0.60 -1.48 -11.20
N SER A 32 -0.90 -1.58 -9.90
CA SER A 32 -2.00 -0.82 -9.29
C SER A 32 -1.62 0.58 -8.81
N ILE A 33 -0.33 0.86 -8.61
CA ILE A 33 0.19 2.11 -8.03
C ILE A 33 1.27 2.72 -8.92
N PHE A 34 2.39 2.04 -9.16
CA PHE A 34 3.56 2.66 -9.81
C PHE A 34 3.33 2.99 -11.28
N ASN A 35 2.54 2.19 -11.98
CA ASN A 35 2.23 2.39 -13.40
C ASN A 35 0.98 3.25 -13.65
N LYS A 36 0.44 3.90 -12.62
CA LYS A 36 -0.77 4.73 -12.70
C LYS A 36 -0.49 6.14 -12.20
N ASN A 37 -1.21 7.13 -12.72
CA ASN A 37 -1.19 8.48 -12.17
C ASN A 37 -2.11 8.61 -10.95
N ILE A 38 -1.98 9.71 -10.20
CA ILE A 38 -2.71 9.91 -8.94
C ILE A 38 -4.24 9.84 -9.09
N ASP A 39 -4.79 10.31 -10.22
CA ASP A 39 -6.23 10.33 -10.48
C ASP A 39 -6.74 8.92 -10.81
N GLU A 40 -6.00 8.16 -11.62
CA GLU A 40 -6.29 6.74 -11.89
C GLU A 40 -6.27 5.92 -10.60
N ILE A 41 -5.30 6.17 -9.71
CA ILE A 41 -5.19 5.46 -8.44
C ILE A 41 -6.38 5.81 -7.53
N LYS A 42 -6.77 7.09 -7.45
CA LYS A 42 -7.93 7.55 -6.67
C LYS A 42 -9.26 7.00 -7.19
N ASN A 43 -9.41 6.91 -8.51
CA ASN A 43 -10.68 6.51 -9.14
C ASN A 43 -10.89 4.98 -9.21
N THR A 44 -9.88 4.16 -8.91
CA THR A 44 -9.97 2.69 -9.00
C THR A 44 -9.91 2.02 -7.63
N GLY A 45 -10.98 1.30 -7.25
CA GLY A 45 -10.96 0.41 -6.06
C GLY A 45 -10.73 1.11 -4.72
N THR A 46 -10.85 2.44 -4.66
CA THR A 46 -10.55 3.25 -3.49
C THR A 46 -11.83 3.63 -2.75
N LYS A 47 -11.92 3.34 -1.45
CA LYS A 47 -13.02 3.73 -0.58
C LYS A 47 -12.48 4.45 0.65
N ARG A 48 -13.04 5.61 0.98
CA ARG A 48 -12.73 6.30 2.25
C ARG A 48 -13.20 5.47 3.43
N LEU A 49 -12.37 5.36 4.46
CA LEU A 49 -12.72 4.66 5.70
C LEU A 49 -13.41 5.61 6.67
N GLY A 50 -14.67 5.94 6.38
CA GLY A 50 -15.51 6.78 7.24
C GLY A 50 -14.96 8.19 7.49
N GLY A 51 -15.72 9.00 8.23
CA GLY A 51 -15.34 10.35 8.62
C GLY A 51 -15.39 11.40 7.50
N ASP A 52 -15.14 12.65 7.90
CA ASP A 52 -15.12 13.82 7.00
C ASP A 52 -13.86 13.77 6.11
N PRO A 53 -14.00 13.93 4.78
CA PRO A 53 -12.88 14.03 3.84
C PRO A 53 -11.77 14.99 4.23
N ASN A 54 -12.11 16.09 4.90
CA ASN A 54 -11.18 17.12 5.33
C ASN A 54 -10.42 16.75 6.61
N LYS A 55 -10.89 15.74 7.35
CA LYS A 55 -10.33 15.31 8.64
C LYS A 55 -9.73 13.91 8.59
N ASN A 56 -10.21 13.06 7.68
CA ASN A 56 -9.76 11.68 7.50
C ASN A 56 -9.26 11.45 6.06
N PRO A 57 -7.98 11.73 5.79
CA PRO A 57 -7.35 11.55 4.49
C PRO A 57 -7.00 10.09 4.15
N PHE A 58 -7.31 9.14 5.04
CA PHE A 58 -6.98 7.73 4.84
C PHE A 58 -7.96 7.06 3.89
N LEU A 59 -7.39 6.42 2.88
CA LEU A 59 -8.13 5.73 1.84
C LEU A 59 -7.78 4.25 1.84
N ARG A 60 -8.82 3.41 1.77
CA ARG A 60 -8.68 1.98 1.56
C ARG A 60 -8.72 1.67 0.08
N LYS A 61 -7.61 1.21 -0.49
CA LYS A 61 -7.57 0.79 -1.91
C LYS A 61 -7.49 -0.72 -2.04
N ARG A 62 -8.31 -1.27 -2.94
CA ARG A 62 -8.20 -2.66 -3.40
C ARG A 62 -7.17 -2.74 -4.53
N ILE A 63 -6.21 -3.63 -4.40
CA ILE A 63 -5.19 -3.92 -5.43
C ILE A 63 -5.76 -4.96 -6.40
N GLU A 64 -5.51 -4.77 -7.69
CA GLU A 64 -5.88 -5.72 -8.75
C GLU A 64 -4.70 -6.63 -9.04
N THR A 65 -4.94 -7.94 -9.06
CA THR A 65 -3.94 -8.95 -9.42
C THR A 65 -3.82 -9.05 -10.94
N SER A 66 -2.62 -9.37 -11.44
CA SER A 66 -2.33 -9.49 -12.87
C SER A 66 -3.17 -10.56 -13.58
N ASN A 67 -3.60 -11.60 -12.87
CA ASN A 67 -4.50 -12.64 -13.37
C ASN A 67 -5.97 -12.33 -12.99
N SER A 68 -6.67 -11.69 -13.93
CA SER A 68 -8.04 -11.17 -13.83
C SER A 68 -9.14 -12.24 -13.98
N GLY A 69 -9.03 -13.36 -13.27
CA GLY A 69 -10.11 -14.31 -13.07
C GLY A 69 -11.00 -13.93 -11.88
N LYS A 70 -12.33 -14.13 -11.98
CA LYS A 70 -13.32 -13.86 -10.89
C LYS A 70 -12.99 -14.57 -9.55
N SER A 71 -12.09 -15.54 -9.56
CA SER A 71 -11.76 -16.41 -8.42
C SER A 71 -10.28 -16.36 -7.97
N SER A 72 -9.39 -15.60 -8.63
CA SER A 72 -7.93 -15.69 -8.40
C SER A 72 -7.28 -14.52 -7.67
N GLY A 73 -7.97 -13.39 -7.46
CA GLY A 73 -7.37 -12.21 -6.83
C GLY A 73 -7.53 -12.21 -5.31
N TYR A 74 -6.46 -12.48 -4.57
CA TYR A 74 -6.43 -12.09 -3.14
C TYR A 74 -6.60 -10.57 -3.07
N ARG A 75 -7.49 -10.13 -2.19
CA ARG A 75 -7.86 -8.72 -2.12
C ARG A 75 -7.00 -8.09 -1.06
N LEU A 76 -6.05 -7.26 -1.47
CA LEU A 76 -5.26 -6.47 -0.53
C LEU A 76 -5.92 -5.13 -0.31
N TYR A 77 -5.97 -4.71 0.95
CA TYR A 77 -6.37 -3.36 1.30
C TYR A 77 -5.15 -2.55 1.68
N LEU A 78 -4.90 -1.49 0.92
CA LEU A 78 -3.87 -0.50 1.23
C LEU A 78 -4.45 0.60 2.11
N TRP A 79 -3.67 1.03 3.11
CA TRP A 79 -3.86 2.33 3.74
C TRP A 79 -3.02 3.37 3.02
N VAL A 80 -3.70 4.20 2.22
CA VAL A 80 -3.08 5.22 1.38
C VAL A 80 -3.39 6.60 1.93
N PHE A 81 -2.36 7.42 2.06
CA PHE A 81 -2.48 8.85 2.32
C PHE A 81 -1.98 9.62 1.10
N TYR A 82 -2.77 10.57 0.62
CA TYR A 82 -2.36 11.48 -0.45
C TYR A 82 -2.08 12.85 0.14
N PHE A 83 -0.87 13.35 -0.07
CA PHE A 83 -0.47 14.65 0.46
C PHE A 83 0.62 15.25 -0.41
N GLU A 84 0.48 16.54 -0.73
CA GLU A 84 1.41 17.28 -1.60
C GLU A 84 1.76 16.51 -2.89
N ASN A 85 0.74 15.86 -3.50
CA ASN A 85 0.89 15.06 -4.72
C ASN A 85 1.78 13.80 -4.59
N ASN A 86 1.99 13.33 -3.36
CA ASN A 86 2.69 12.09 -3.02
C ASN A 86 1.73 11.03 -2.46
N ILE A 87 2.18 9.77 -2.50
CA ILE A 87 1.45 8.59 -2.06
C ILE A 87 2.22 7.94 -0.93
N TYR A 88 1.57 7.72 0.20
CA TYR A 88 2.15 7.01 1.34
C TYR A 88 1.37 5.72 1.57
N LEU A 89 2.05 4.57 1.46
CA LEU A 89 1.49 3.25 1.75
C LEU A 89 1.91 2.84 3.16
N LEU A 90 0.93 2.72 4.06
CA LEU A 90 1.18 2.53 5.49
C LEU A 90 1.02 1.09 5.95
N TYR A 91 0.08 0.37 5.32
CA TYR A 91 -0.27 -0.98 5.71
C TYR A 91 -0.94 -1.73 4.57
N ILE A 92 -0.82 -3.05 4.59
CA ILE A 92 -1.41 -3.96 3.62
C ILE A 92 -1.90 -5.23 4.31
N HIS A 93 -3.06 -5.74 3.91
CA HIS A 93 -3.53 -7.03 4.42
C HIS A 93 -4.50 -7.70 3.44
N PRO A 94 -4.57 -9.05 3.43
CA PRO A 94 -5.56 -9.79 2.66
C PRO A 94 -6.97 -9.62 3.25
N LYS A 95 -7.99 -9.61 2.38
CA LYS A 95 -9.42 -9.60 2.77
C LYS A 95 -9.89 -10.97 3.26
N THR A 96 -9.28 -12.05 2.79
CA THR A 96 -9.72 -13.43 3.02
C THR A 96 -8.51 -14.31 3.31
N GLY A 97 -8.67 -15.31 4.19
CA GLY A 97 -7.61 -16.26 4.57
C GLY A 97 -7.21 -16.15 6.05
N ARG A 98 -6.24 -16.95 6.50
CA ARG A 98 -5.83 -17.02 7.92
C ARG A 98 -5.33 -15.67 8.48
N ARG A 99 -4.85 -14.78 7.61
CA ARG A 99 -4.42 -13.40 7.92
C ARG A 99 -5.46 -12.34 7.54
N SER A 100 -6.70 -12.74 7.27
CA SER A 100 -7.73 -11.76 6.92
C SER A 100 -8.16 -10.94 8.12
N GLY A 101 -7.92 -9.63 8.06
CA GLY A 101 -8.71 -8.66 8.82
C GLY A 101 -9.96 -8.30 8.03
N THR A 102 -11.15 -8.56 8.55
CA THR A 102 -12.41 -8.17 7.89
C THR A 102 -12.48 -6.65 7.70
N ASN A 103 -11.92 -5.91 8.67
CA ASN A 103 -11.57 -4.50 8.64
C ASN A 103 -10.44 -4.25 9.68
N LEU A 104 -9.61 -3.23 9.47
CA LEU A 104 -8.67 -2.76 10.50
C LEU A 104 -9.45 -2.27 11.72
N THR A 105 -9.06 -2.72 12.90
CA THR A 105 -9.66 -2.28 14.17
C THR A 105 -9.44 -0.77 14.35
N PRO A 106 -10.35 -0.05 15.04
CA PRO A 106 -10.15 1.37 15.34
C PRO A 106 -8.79 1.66 15.99
N GLU A 107 -8.28 0.73 16.79
CA GLU A 107 -6.98 0.80 17.45
C GLU A 107 -5.85 0.80 16.41
N LYS A 108 -5.87 -0.13 15.45
CA LYS A 108 -4.87 -0.19 14.39
C LYS A 108 -4.95 1.03 13.47
N GLN A 109 -6.15 1.55 13.22
CA GLN A 109 -6.30 2.80 12.47
C GLN A 109 -5.61 3.97 13.18
N LYS A 110 -5.85 4.14 14.49
CA LYS A 110 -5.19 5.17 15.31
C LYS A 110 -3.67 5.00 15.31
N GLU A 111 -3.20 3.76 15.42
CA GLU A 111 -1.78 3.42 15.35
C GLU A 111 -1.18 3.86 14.00
N LEU A 112 -1.79 3.51 12.87
CA LEU A 112 -1.32 3.91 11.55
C LEU A 112 -1.29 5.44 11.37
N VAL A 113 -2.27 6.17 11.93
CA VAL A 113 -2.24 7.65 11.95
C VAL A 113 -1.07 8.17 12.76
N LYS A 114 -0.82 7.60 13.93
CA LYS A 114 0.30 7.96 14.80
C LYS A 114 1.64 7.68 14.11
N THR A 115 1.81 6.48 13.56
CA THR A 115 2.98 6.07 12.79
C THR A 115 3.21 6.99 11.58
N PHE A 116 2.16 7.40 10.87
CA PHE A 116 2.29 8.36 9.78
C PHE A 116 2.88 9.70 10.26
N LYS A 117 2.33 10.25 11.36
CA LYS A 117 2.82 11.51 11.94
C LYS A 117 4.27 11.40 12.38
N GLU A 118 4.60 10.34 13.12
CA GLU A 118 5.98 10.10 13.58
C GLU A 118 6.96 9.95 12.41
N ASN A 119 6.59 9.23 11.36
CA ASN A 119 7.45 9.10 10.18
C ASN A 119 7.61 10.42 9.42
N ARG A 120 6.56 11.26 9.41
CA ARG A 120 6.62 12.58 8.79
C ARG A 120 7.54 13.52 9.56
N ASP A 121 7.35 13.59 10.88
CA ASP A 121 8.09 14.50 11.75
C ASP A 121 9.58 14.13 11.80
N ASN A 122 9.90 12.83 11.74
CA ASN A 122 11.28 12.32 11.73
C ASN A 122 11.85 12.09 10.33
N ASN A 123 11.07 12.31 9.27
CA ASN A 123 11.43 12.03 7.87
C ASN A 123 11.96 10.60 7.63
N THR A 124 11.31 9.59 8.22
CA THR A 124 11.73 8.18 8.17
C THR A 124 10.97 7.34 7.15
N PHE A 125 10.15 7.96 6.29
CA PHE A 125 9.53 7.26 5.18
C PHE A 125 10.57 6.76 4.16
N ILE A 126 10.37 5.56 3.66
CA ILE A 126 11.22 4.98 2.62
C ILE A 126 10.67 5.44 1.27
N ARG A 127 11.40 6.34 0.60
CA ARG A 127 11.06 6.74 -0.77
C ARG A 127 11.38 5.62 -1.74
N THR A 128 10.45 5.33 -2.64
CA THR A 128 10.53 4.20 -3.57
C THR A 128 10.42 4.64 -5.03
N GLU A 129 11.00 3.85 -5.91
CA GLU A 129 10.88 3.97 -7.36
C GLU A 129 11.02 2.62 -8.05
N LEU A 130 10.75 2.56 -9.35
CA LEU A 130 11.04 1.37 -10.16
C LEU A 130 12.44 1.47 -10.74
N ASN A 131 13.19 0.37 -10.66
CA ASN A 131 14.41 0.23 -11.44
C ASN A 131 14.12 -0.23 -12.88
N ASN A 132 15.17 -0.33 -13.71
CA ASN A 132 15.07 -0.75 -15.12
C ASN A 132 14.52 -2.16 -15.34
N LYS A 133 14.42 -2.98 -14.28
CA LYS A 133 13.89 -4.35 -14.31
C LYS A 133 12.45 -4.42 -13.79
N ASN A 134 11.78 -3.27 -13.59
CA ASN A 134 10.47 -3.19 -12.94
C ASN A 134 10.45 -3.83 -11.55
N LYS A 135 11.48 -3.54 -10.74
CA LYS A 135 11.52 -3.89 -9.32
C LYS A 135 11.42 -2.66 -8.46
N ILE A 136 10.72 -2.78 -7.33
CA ILE A 136 10.59 -1.68 -6.38
C ILE A 136 11.88 -1.57 -5.59
N VAL A 137 12.55 -0.43 -5.69
CA VAL A 137 13.82 -0.15 -5.01
C VAL A 137 13.69 1.06 -4.09
N ASN A 138 14.55 1.11 -3.08
CA ASN A 138 14.79 2.33 -2.32
C ASN A 138 15.39 3.40 -3.24
N ALA A 139 14.78 4.58 -3.29
CA ALA A 139 15.20 5.65 -4.21
C ALA A 139 16.58 6.23 -3.89
N ILE A 140 17.10 6.02 -2.68
CA ILE A 140 18.42 6.47 -2.24
C ILE A 140 19.46 5.36 -2.40
N THR A 141 19.26 4.21 -1.75
CA THR A 141 20.27 3.13 -1.74
C THR A 141 20.25 2.28 -3.01
N LYS A 142 19.17 2.34 -3.80
CA LYS A 142 18.90 1.53 -4.99
C LYS A 142 18.78 0.03 -4.73
N GLU A 143 18.69 -0.37 -3.47
CA GLU A 143 18.46 -1.76 -3.07
C GLU A 143 16.99 -2.16 -3.32
N GLU A 144 16.78 -3.42 -3.71
CA GLU A 144 15.45 -4.01 -3.87
C GLU A 144 14.75 -4.11 -2.51
N ILE A 145 13.45 -3.77 -2.48
CA ILE A 145 12.67 -3.76 -1.24
C ILE A 145 12.07 -5.14 -0.92
N PHE A 146 11.75 -5.94 -1.95
CA PHE A 146 11.03 -7.22 -1.83
C PHE A 146 11.75 -8.38 -2.51
#